data_AF-A0AB37VBL6-F1
#
_entry.id   AF-A0AB37VBL6-F1
#
_cell.length_a   1.000
_cell.length_b   1.000
_cell.length_c   1.000
_cell.angle_alpha   90.00
_cell.angle_beta   90.00
_cell.angle_gamma   90.00
#
_symmetry.space_group_name_H-M   'P 1'
#
loop_
_entity.id
_entity.type
_entity.pdbx_description
1 polymer ?
#
loop_
_entity_poly.entity_id
_entity_poly.type
_entity_poly.pdbx_seq_one_letter_code
_entity_poly.pdbx_strand_id
1 'polypeptide(L)' 'FMTTNRAWGIQCDTVSQAAWVIRDGERVDLQINHLPLYCSGYRFEARDDAGKVQRQLDKYSVYQHLSRQSH' A
#
# COMPACT_ATOMS: atom_id res chain seq x y z
N PHE A 1 8.56 -9.09 -2.45
CA PHE A 1 7.55 -8.18 -1.88
C PHE A 1 8.22 -7.23 -0.90
N MET A 2 8.69 -7.70 0.25
CA MET A 2 9.37 -6.87 1.27
C MET A 2 10.58 -6.07 0.73
N THR A 3 11.46 -6.70 -0.06
CA THR A 3 12.61 -6.00 -0.68
C THR A 3 12.18 -4.87 -1.61
N THR A 4 11.13 -5.10 -2.41
CA THR A 4 10.58 -4.09 -3.33
C THR A 4 9.88 -2.99 -2.57
N ASN A 5 9.06 -3.31 -1.56
CA ASN A 5 8.45 -2.31 -0.67
C ASN A 5 9.51 -1.40 -0.06
N ARG A 6 10.60 -1.96 0.47
CA ARG A 6 11.72 -1.18 1.02
C ARG A 6 12.36 -0.24 0.01
N ALA A 7 12.57 -0.69 -1.23
CA ALA A 7 13.12 0.15 -2.30
C ALA A 7 12.20 1.33 -2.66
N TRP A 8 10.90 1.17 -2.45
CA TRP A 8 9.88 2.21 -2.65
C TRP A 8 9.56 3.01 -1.38
N GLY A 9 10.27 2.75 -0.27
CA GLY A 9 9.98 3.39 1.02
C GLY A 9 8.65 2.98 1.66
N ILE A 10 8.01 1.92 1.14
CA ILE A 10 6.74 1.40 1.64
C ILE A 10 6.99 0.59 2.90
N GLN A 11 6.29 0.95 3.95
CA GLN A 11 6.24 0.26 5.21
C GLN A 11 4.87 -0.38 5.41
N CYS A 12 4.86 -1.50 6.13
CA CYS A 12 3.67 -2.23 6.51
C CYS A 12 3.57 -2.21 8.02
N ASP A 13 2.46 -1.73 8.55
CA ASP A 13 2.18 -1.82 9.98
C ASP A 13 2.06 -3.29 10.40
N THR A 14 2.68 -3.67 11.52
CA THR A 14 2.73 -5.07 11.95
C THR A 14 1.42 -5.55 12.58
N VAL A 15 0.57 -4.64 13.05
CA VAL A 15 -0.69 -4.94 13.75
C VAL A 15 -1.86 -4.84 12.79
N SER A 16 -2.03 -3.68 12.19
CA SER A 16 -3.14 -3.37 11.28
C SER A 16 -2.91 -3.83 9.85
N GLN A 17 -1.67 -4.21 9.50
CA GLN A 17 -1.23 -4.51 8.14
C GLN A 17 -1.31 -3.32 7.17
N ALA A 18 -1.66 -2.12 7.62
CA ALA A 18 -1.79 -0.94 6.77
C ALA A 18 -0.46 -0.63 6.06
N ALA A 19 -0.52 -0.39 4.76
CA ALA A 19 0.63 -0.03 3.95
C ALA A 19 0.72 1.50 3.83
N TRP A 20 1.89 2.05 4.12
CA TRP A 20 2.12 3.51 4.15
C TRP A 20 3.53 3.85 3.68
N VAL A 21 3.76 5.10 3.33
CA VAL A 21 5.07 5.66 2.95
C VAL A 21 5.31 6.95 3.71
N ILE A 22 6.56 7.41 3.78
CA ILE A 22 6.87 8.77 4.23
C ILE A 22 6.98 9.66 3.00
N ARG A 23 6.18 10.72 2.92
CA ARG A 23 6.29 11.80 1.93
C ARG A 23 6.42 13.12 2.68
N ASP A 24 7.43 13.93 2.33
CA ASP A 24 7.70 15.22 2.98
C ASP A 24 7.83 15.16 4.52
N GLY A 25 8.26 14.02 5.05
CA GLY A 25 8.38 13.78 6.49
C GLY A 25 7.09 13.30 7.17
N GLU A 26 5.98 13.23 6.44
CA GLU A 26 4.69 12.78 6.95
C GLU A 26 4.37 11.35 6.52
N ARG A 27 3.72 10.60 7.40
CA ARG A 27 3.18 9.28 7.08
C ARG A 27 1.95 9.47 6.20
N VAL A 28 2.02 8.96 4.97
CA VAL A 28 0.92 8.93 4.01
C VAL A 28 0.53 7.48 3.78
N ASP A 29 -0.71 7.14 4.13
CA ASP A 29 -1.25 5.80 3.85
C ASP A 29 -1.41 5.61 2.34
N LEU A 30 -1.01 4.43 1.87
CA LEU A 30 -1.10 4.09 0.47
C LEU A 30 -2.54 3.76 0.12
N GLN A 31 -3.02 4.32 -0.99
CA GLN A 31 -4.37 4.08 -1.47
C GLN A 31 -4.39 3.90 -2.99
N ILE A 32 -5.35 3.10 -3.46
CA ILE A 32 -5.67 2.96 -4.87
C ILE A 32 -7.17 3.20 -5.04
N ASN A 33 -7.54 4.11 -5.95
CA ASN A 33 -8.95 4.47 -6.16
C ASN A 33 -9.70 4.80 -4.84
N HIS A 34 -9.06 5.53 -3.93
CA HIS A 34 -9.59 5.87 -2.59
C HIS A 34 -9.78 4.68 -1.63
N LEU A 35 -9.25 3.50 -1.95
CA LEU A 35 -9.24 2.37 -1.04
C LEU A 35 -7.86 2.22 -0.38
N PRO A 36 -7.78 2.21 0.97
CA PRO A 36 -6.53 1.99 1.68
C PRO A 36 -5.94 0.62 1.37
N LEU A 37 -4.61 0.59 1.24
CA LEU A 37 -3.83 -0.60 0.93
C LEU A 37 -3.29 -1.25 2.20
N TYR A 38 -3.32 -2.58 2.22
CA TYR A 38 -2.85 -3.41 3.31
C TYR A 38 -1.87 -4.46 2.79
N CYS A 39 -0.81 -4.71 3.54
CA CYS A 39 0.15 -5.76 3.26
C CYS A 39 -0.37 -7.10 3.76
N SER A 40 -0.66 -8.02 2.83
CA SER A 40 -1.14 -9.36 3.13
C SER A 40 -0.15 -10.39 2.58
N GLY A 41 0.77 -10.83 3.44
CA GLY A 41 1.86 -11.75 3.07
C GLY A 41 2.77 -11.17 1.97
N TYR A 42 2.57 -11.62 0.73
CA TYR A 42 3.39 -11.24 -0.43
C TYR A 42 2.65 -10.35 -1.46
N ARG A 43 1.48 -9.81 -1.10
CA ARG A 43 0.62 -8.98 -1.96
C ARG A 43 0.00 -7.81 -1.20
N PHE A 44 -0.63 -6.90 -1.95
CA PHE A 44 -1.46 -5.84 -1.38
C PHE A 44 -2.94 -6.20 -1.45
N GLU A 45 -3.70 -5.75 -0.47
CA GLU A 45 -5.15 -5.83 -0.43
C GLU A 45 -5.71 -4.41 -0.30
N ALA A 46 -6.64 -4.04 -1.18
CA ALA A 46 -7.48 -2.88 -0.96
C ALA A 46 -8.66 -3.31 -0.09
N ARG A 47 -8.78 -2.68 1.07
CA ARG A 47 -9.91 -2.89 1.98
C ARG A 47 -10.78 -1.63 2.00
N ASP A 48 -12.07 -1.82 2.29
CA ASP A 48 -12.96 -0.69 2.59
C ASP A 48 -12.82 -0.25 4.07
N ASP A 49 -13.53 0.81 4.44
CA ASP A 49 -13.54 1.34 5.82
C ASP A 49 -14.05 0.34 6.87
N ALA A 50 -14.78 -0.70 6.44
CA ALA A 50 -15.22 -1.80 7.29
C ALA A 50 -14.16 -2.91 7.42
N GLY A 51 -12.98 -2.73 6.81
CA GLY A 51 -11.88 -3.70 6.82
C GLY A 51 -12.11 -4.91 5.92
N LYS A 52 -13.14 -4.90 5.09
CA LYS A 52 -13.43 -5.99 4.16
C LYS A 52 -12.53 -5.86 2.93
N VAL A 53 -11.89 -6.97 2.54
CA VAL A 53 -11.11 -7.03 1.30
C VAL A 53 -12.05 -6.84 0.11
N GLN A 54 -11.94 -5.69 -0.54
CA GLN A 54 -12.65 -5.38 -1.76
C GLN A 54 -11.89 -5.91 -2.98
N ARG A 55 -10.56 -5.84 -2.94
CA ARG A 55 -9.73 -6.28 -4.06
C ARG A 55 -8.36 -6.76 -3.62
N GLN A 56 -7.94 -7.90 -4.15
CA GLN A 56 -6.54 -8.32 -4.10
C GLN A 56 -5.79 -7.67 -5.27
N LEU A 57 -4.62 -7.12 -4.98
CA LEU A 57 -3.86 -6.36 -5.96
C LEU A 57 -2.52 -7.03 -6.18
N ASP A 58 -2.20 -7.19 -7.47
CA ASP A 58 -0.87 -7.57 -7.87
C ASP A 58 0.12 -6.44 -7.55
N LYS A 59 1.30 -6.83 -7.07
CA LYS A 59 2.34 -5.89 -6.63
C LYS A 59 2.75 -4.93 -7.76
N TYR A 60 2.83 -5.39 -9.00
CA TYR A 60 3.27 -4.56 -10.13
C TYR A 60 2.25 -3.48 -10.44
N SER A 61 0.96 -3.82 -10.42
CA SER A 61 -0.11 -2.82 -10.61
C SER A 61 -0.09 -1.75 -9.52
N VAL A 62 0.20 -2.12 -8.26
CA VAL A 62 0.34 -1.15 -7.17
C VAL A 62 1.54 -0.24 -7.40
N TYR A 63 2.73 -0.78 -7.66
CA TYR A 63 3.91 0.07 -7.90
C TYR A 63 3.72 0.98 -9.10
N GLN A 64 3.11 0.50 -10.19
CA GLN A 64 2.81 1.32 -11.37
C GLN A 64 1.77 2.42 -11.06
N HIS A 65 0.80 2.13 -10.20
CA HIS A 65 -0.15 3.15 -9.75
C HIS A 65 0.54 4.21 -8.90
N LEU A 66 1.36 3.79 -7.93
CA LEU A 66 2.12 4.69 -7.07
C LEU A 66 3.13 5.53 -7.85
N SER A 67 3.75 4.97 -8.90
CA SER A 67 4.65 5.71 -9.80
C SER A 67 3.93 6.78 -10.61
N ARG A 68 2.62 6.67 -10.81
CA ARG A 68 1.80 7.69 -11.49
C ARG A 68 1.26 8.74 -10.52
N GLN A 69 1.19 8.41 -9.23
CA GLN A 69 0.90 9.36 -8.16
C GLN A 69 2.14 10.18 -7.75
N SER A 70 3.25 10.10 -8.49
CA SER A 70 4.42 10.96 -8.28
C SER A 70 4.24 12.30 -9.00
N HIS A 71 3.62 13.26 -8.32
CA HIS A 71 4.18 14.57 -8.00
C HIS A 71 3.19 15.33 -7.13
#